data_AF-A0A432DYX1-F1
#
_entry.id   AF-A0A432DYX1-F1
#
_cell.length_a   1.000
_cell.length_b   1.000
_cell.length_c   1.000
_cell.angle_alpha   90.00
_cell.angle_beta   90.00
_cell.angle_gamma   90.00
#
_symmetry.space_group_name_H-M   'P 1'
#
loop_
_entity.id
_entity.type
_entity.pdbx_description
1 polymer ?
#
loop_
_entity_poly.entity_id
_entity_poly.type
_entity_poly.pdbx_seq_one_letter_code
_entity_poly.pdbx_strand_id
1 'polypeptide(L)'
;MKKTDTFSHYREGKSQMQRFLAELDPGNLELHDFDLFDWLLFANNFAQRVNYFDKSDNTKPKGDWGNFFLGDDADVVPRRESLEYKSMKKQVTDLMSGFEQDSNLTLISHYLFAF
;
A
#
# COMPACT_ATOMS: atom_id res chain seq x y z
N MET A 1 31.20 32.49 -48.30
CA MET A 1 31.27 31.36 -47.36
C MET A 1 30.10 31.47 -46.39
N LYS A 2 29.13 30.55 -46.45
CA LYS A 2 28.06 30.43 -45.46
C LYS A 2 28.51 29.39 -44.42
N LYS A 3 28.60 29.79 -43.14
CA LYS A 3 28.78 28.85 -42.03
C LYS A 3 27.43 28.13 -41.82
N THR A 4 27.38 26.86 -42.14
CA THR A 4 26.27 25.97 -41.75
C THR A 4 26.47 25.57 -40.29
N ASP A 5 25.51 25.93 -39.44
CA ASP A 5 25.49 25.57 -38.03
C ASP A 5 25.40 24.04 -37.86
N THR A 6 26.50 23.45 -37.41
CA THR A 6 26.64 22.01 -37.15
C THR A 6 26.08 21.65 -35.76
N PHE A 7 24.81 21.96 -35.49
CA PHE A 7 24.17 21.65 -34.19
C PHE A 7 22.75 21.06 -34.30
N SER A 8 22.43 20.36 -35.40
CA SER A 8 21.08 19.82 -35.62
C SER A 8 20.94 18.28 -35.57
N HIS A 9 21.98 17.52 -35.20
CA HIS A 9 21.91 16.05 -35.33
C HIS A 9 21.88 15.23 -34.03
N TYR A 10 21.96 15.86 -32.85
CA TYR A 10 21.71 15.16 -31.57
C TYR A 10 20.25 15.26 -31.11
N ARG A 11 19.32 14.96 -32.02
CA ARG A 11 17.92 14.66 -31.69
C ARG A 11 17.55 13.29 -32.25
N GLU A 12 18.33 12.28 -31.92
CA GLU A 12 17.81 10.91 -31.95
C GLU A 12 16.81 10.81 -30.80
N GLY A 13 15.58 11.26 -31.06
CA GLY A 13 14.45 10.97 -30.18
C GLY A 13 14.38 9.45 -30.03
N LYS A 14 14.22 8.99 -28.79
CA LYS A 14 14.03 7.56 -28.51
C LYS A 14 12.93 7.02 -29.44
N SER A 15 13.24 5.97 -30.21
CA SER A 15 12.27 5.39 -31.14
C SER A 15 11.03 4.92 -30.37
N GLN A 16 9.85 4.86 -31.01
CA GLN A 16 8.62 4.40 -30.36
C GLN A 16 8.77 3.03 -29.69
N MET A 17 9.64 2.17 -30.24
CA MET A 17 10.00 0.87 -29.67
C MET A 17 10.75 0.98 -28.33
N GLN A 18 11.54 2.03 -28.11
CA GLN A 18 12.23 2.29 -26.83
C GLN A 18 11.29 2.81 -25.73
N ARG A 19 10.00 3.05 -26.02
CA ARG A 19 8.98 3.31 -24.99
C ARG A 19 8.49 2.03 -24.30
N PHE A 20 8.69 0.88 -24.94
CA PHE A 20 8.31 -0.43 -24.42
C PHE A 20 9.53 -1.16 -23.87
N LEU A 21 10.26 -0.52 -22.95
CA LEU A 21 11.19 -1.26 -22.11
C LEU A 21 10.32 -2.14 -21.20
N ALA A 22 10.51 -3.46 -21.23
CA ALA A 22 9.76 -4.37 -20.37
C ALA A 22 9.88 -4.01 -18.88
N GLU A 23 11.02 -3.45 -18.46
CA GLU A 23 11.26 -2.91 -17.11
C GLU A 23 10.45 -1.65 -16.77
N LEU A 24 9.84 -0.99 -17.75
CA LEU A 24 8.92 0.15 -17.55
C LEU A 24 7.45 -0.25 -17.73
N ASP A 25 7.15 -1.53 -17.93
CA ASP A 25 5.77 -2.03 -17.88
C ASP A 25 5.26 -1.89 -16.44
N PRO A 26 4.18 -1.13 -16.19
CA PRO A 26 3.60 -1.00 -14.85
C PRO A 26 3.20 -2.36 -14.25
N GLY A 27 2.94 -3.38 -15.06
CA GLY A 27 2.69 -4.75 -14.63
C GLY A 27 3.94 -5.53 -14.19
N ASN A 28 5.14 -5.07 -14.56
CA ASN A 28 6.44 -5.60 -14.10
C ASN A 28 7.06 -4.75 -12.98
N LEU A 29 6.43 -3.62 -12.64
CA LEU A 29 6.78 -2.84 -11.48
C LEU A 29 6.22 -3.56 -10.25
N GLU A 30 7.02 -4.41 -9.63
CA GLU A 30 6.75 -4.92 -8.27
C GLU A 30 6.78 -3.72 -7.31
N LEU A 31 5.64 -3.05 -7.17
CA LEU A 31 5.38 -2.01 -6.18
C LEU A 31 5.29 -2.69 -4.81
N HIS A 32 6.47 -3.12 -4.35
CA HIS A 32 6.78 -3.78 -3.09
C HIS A 32 6.27 -5.22 -2.95
N ASP A 33 7.15 -6.11 -2.47
CA ASP A 33 6.84 -7.47 -2.00
C ASP A 33 6.00 -7.41 -0.70
N PHE A 34 4.82 -6.78 -0.79
CA PHE A 34 3.88 -6.61 0.29
C PHE A 34 2.75 -7.59 0.10
N ASP A 35 2.66 -8.57 0.99
CA ASP A 35 1.48 -9.43 1.06
C ASP A 35 0.38 -8.77 1.90
N LEU A 36 -0.76 -9.46 2.01
CA LEU A 36 -1.93 -8.95 2.75
C LEU A 36 -1.58 -8.51 4.19
N PHE A 37 -0.70 -9.24 4.86
CA PHE A 37 -0.33 -8.90 6.23
C PHE A 37 0.53 -7.64 6.27
N ASP A 38 1.43 -7.46 5.30
CA ASP A 38 2.18 -6.22 5.16
C ASP A 38 1.28 -5.01 4.90
N TRP A 39 0.24 -5.18 4.07
CA TRP A 39 -0.77 -4.14 3.85
C TRP A 39 -1.57 -3.82 5.10
N LEU A 40 -1.91 -4.82 5.91
CA LEU A 40 -2.59 -4.63 7.18
C LEU A 40 -1.71 -3.86 8.19
N LEU A 41 -0.42 -4.20 8.30
CA LEU A 41 0.53 -3.48 9.14
C LEU A 41 0.70 -2.03 8.69
N PHE A 42 0.81 -1.81 7.37
CA PHE A 42 0.87 -0.47 6.80
C PHE A 42 -0.38 0.35 7.16
N ALA A 43 -1.57 -0.23 6.95
CA ALA A 43 -2.84 0.44 7.25
C ALA A 43 -2.97 0.79 8.74
N ASN A 44 -2.60 -0.14 9.64
CA ASN A 44 -2.63 0.10 11.08
C ASN A 44 -1.69 1.25 11.49
N ASN A 45 -0.45 1.26 10.99
CA ASN A 45 0.50 2.34 11.30
C ASN A 45 0.07 3.68 10.69
N PHE A 46 -0.53 3.68 9.51
CA PHE A 46 -1.07 4.88 8.89
C PHE A 46 -2.26 5.44 9.69
N ALA A 47 -3.12 4.57 10.21
CA ALA A 47 -4.33 4.95 10.96
C ALA A 47 -4.03 5.76 12.22
N GLN A 48 -2.87 5.55 12.86
CA GLN A 48 -2.39 6.38 13.99
C GLN A 48 -2.22 7.86 13.63
N ARG A 49 -2.11 8.18 12.32
CA ARG A 49 -2.00 9.55 11.81
C ARG A 49 -3.32 10.12 11.32
N VAL A 50 -4.36 9.29 11.25
CA VAL A 50 -5.68 9.68 10.76
C VAL A 50 -6.57 9.97 11.96
N ASN A 51 -6.81 11.26 12.21
CA ASN A 51 -7.70 11.69 13.28
C ASN A 51 -9.17 11.48 12.90
N TYR A 52 -10.00 11.14 13.89
CA TYR A 52 -11.45 11.25 13.80
C TYR A 52 -11.98 12.37 14.69
N PHE A 53 -13.12 12.93 14.28
CA PHE A 53 -13.73 14.11 14.87
C PHE A 53 -15.15 13.79 15.32
N ASP A 54 -15.64 14.53 16.30
CA ASP A 54 -17.05 14.43 16.68
C ASP A 54 -17.91 15.11 15.60
N LYS A 55 -19.18 14.70 15.47
CA LYS A 55 -20.10 15.31 14.51
C LYS A 55 -20.33 16.80 14.79
N SER A 56 -20.20 17.21 16.05
CA SER A 56 -20.42 18.59 16.49
C SER A 56 -19.15 19.45 16.56
N ASP A 57 -17.94 18.88 16.43
CA ASP A 57 -16.67 19.63 16.52
C ASP A 57 -15.64 19.04 15.55
N ASN A 58 -15.36 19.79 14.49
CA ASN A 58 -14.36 19.46 13.47
C ASN A 58 -13.01 20.16 13.68
N THR A 59 -12.86 20.92 14.77
CA THR A 59 -11.64 21.71 15.06
C THR A 59 -10.72 20.99 16.01
N LYS A 60 -11.26 20.16 16.91
CA LYS A 60 -10.51 19.34 17.86
C LYS A 60 -10.70 17.85 17.56
N PRO A 61 -9.63 17.10 17.27
CA PRO A 61 -9.74 15.66 17.09
C PRO A 61 -10.17 14.99 18.40
N LYS A 62 -11.07 14.00 18.28
CA LYS A 62 -11.54 13.18 19.40
C LYS A 62 -10.57 12.03 19.70
N GLY A 63 -9.87 11.56 18.67
CA GLY A 63 -8.82 10.54 18.72
C GLY A 63 -8.31 10.23 17.31
N ASP A 64 -7.55 9.14 17.17
CA ASP A 64 -7.06 8.62 15.89
C ASP A 64 -7.55 7.17 15.64
N TRP A 65 -7.43 6.72 14.40
CA TRP A 65 -7.87 5.38 13.99
C TRP A 65 -6.85 4.28 14.29
N GLY A 66 -5.78 4.55 15.06
CA GLY A 66 -4.66 3.64 15.29
C GLY A 66 -5.06 2.25 15.80
N ASN A 67 -6.17 2.16 16.54
CA ASN A 67 -6.60 0.92 17.20
C ASN A 67 -7.65 0.15 16.39
N PHE A 68 -7.97 0.60 15.17
CA PHE A 68 -9.05 0.03 14.36
C PHE A 68 -8.72 -1.37 13.81
N PHE A 69 -7.47 -1.60 13.40
CA PHE A 69 -7.09 -2.84 12.71
C PHE A 69 -6.55 -3.90 13.66
N LEU A 70 -5.58 -3.54 14.51
CA LEU A 70 -4.85 -4.47 15.38
C LEU A 70 -5.09 -4.23 16.89
N GLY A 71 -5.91 -3.23 17.26
CA GLY A 71 -6.17 -2.87 18.65
C GLY A 71 -5.03 -2.07 19.31
N ASP A 72 -5.19 -1.84 20.62
CA ASP A 72 -4.35 -0.92 21.41
C ASP A 72 -2.90 -1.41 21.63
N ASP A 73 -2.60 -2.69 21.37
CA ASP A 73 -1.29 -3.28 21.67
C ASP A 73 -0.28 -3.16 20.49
N ALA A 74 -0.69 -2.57 19.37
CA ALA A 74 0.07 -2.57 18.11
C ALA A 74 0.95 -1.32 17.90
N ASP A 75 1.54 -0.80 18.97
CA ASP A 75 2.30 0.47 18.94
C ASP A 75 3.60 0.39 18.12
N VAL A 76 4.14 -0.80 17.90
CA VAL A 76 5.39 -1.00 17.16
C VAL A 76 5.17 -1.96 16.00
N VAL A 77 5.40 -1.49 14.77
CA VAL A 77 5.42 -2.36 13.59
C VAL A 77 6.60 -3.34 13.73
N PRO A 78 6.35 -4.65 13.86
CA PRO A 78 7.42 -5.62 14.06
C PRO A 78 8.26 -5.76 12.79
N ARG A 79 9.54 -6.06 12.96
CA ARG A 79 10.42 -6.33 11.81
C ARG A 79 10.03 -7.65 11.14
N ARG A 80 10.07 -7.72 9.81
CA ARG A 80 9.62 -8.90 9.04
C ARG A 80 10.30 -10.21 9.43
N GLU A 81 11.58 -10.14 9.82
CA GLU A 81 12.38 -11.29 10.24
C GLU A 81 12.05 -11.80 11.65
N SER A 82 11.34 -11.01 12.46
CA SER A 82 11.02 -11.30 13.85
C SER A 82 10.05 -12.48 14.00
N LEU A 83 10.12 -13.15 15.15
CA LEU A 83 9.16 -14.19 15.51
C LEU A 83 7.75 -13.63 15.70
N GLU A 84 7.65 -12.40 16.20
CA GLU A 84 6.39 -11.68 16.38
C GLU A 84 5.67 -11.46 15.04
N TYR A 85 6.36 -10.92 14.03
CA TYR A 85 5.82 -10.78 12.68
C TYR A 85 5.32 -12.12 12.13
N LYS A 86 6.12 -13.19 12.25
CA LYS A 86 5.74 -14.52 11.76
C LYS A 86 4.51 -15.07 12.48
N SER A 87 4.41 -14.84 13.78
CA SER A 87 3.27 -15.25 14.60
C SER A 87 2.00 -14.49 14.21
N MET A 88 2.07 -13.17 14.11
CA MET A 88 0.94 -12.32 13.72
C MET A 88 0.47 -12.63 12.30
N LYS A 89 1.40 -12.78 11.35
CA LYS A 89 1.11 -13.18 9.97
C LYS A 89 0.37 -14.49 9.90
N LYS A 90 0.80 -15.48 10.68
CA LYS A 90 0.11 -16.77 10.80
C LYS A 90 -1.30 -16.60 11.34
N GLN A 91 -1.49 -15.86 12.44
CA GLN A 91 -2.81 -15.62 13.03
C GLN A 91 -3.78 -14.97 12.03
N VAL A 92 -3.33 -13.96 11.29
CA VAL A 92 -4.14 -13.29 10.26
C VAL A 92 -4.47 -14.26 9.11
N THR A 93 -3.50 -15.07 8.69
CA THR A 93 -3.70 -16.06 7.61
C THR A 93 -4.70 -17.14 8.02
N ASP A 94 -4.60 -17.64 9.25
CA ASP A 94 -5.50 -18.65 9.82
C ASP A 94 -6.94 -18.07 9.94
N LEU A 95 -7.07 -16.81 10.38
CA LEU A 95 -8.35 -16.10 10.46
C LEU A 95 -9.01 -15.92 9.08
N MET A 96 -8.24 -15.45 8.08
CA MET A 96 -8.74 -15.27 6.71
C MET A 96 -9.19 -16.60 6.09
N SER A 97 -8.42 -17.67 6.31
CA SER A 97 -8.76 -19.01 5.86
C SER A 97 -10.08 -19.50 6.49
N GLY A 98 -10.30 -19.20 7.77
CA GLY A 98 -11.57 -19.45 8.45
C GLY A 98 -12.76 -18.72 7.79
N PHE A 99 -12.59 -17.43 7.47
CA PHE A 99 -13.64 -16.66 6.78
C PHE A 99 -13.95 -17.17 5.36
N GLU A 100 -12.94 -17.64 4.62
CA GLU A 100 -13.13 -18.26 3.31
C GLU A 100 -13.91 -19.57 3.43
N GLN A 101 -13.58 -20.40 4.42
CA GLN A 101 -14.25 -21.66 4.67
C GLN A 101 -15.71 -21.50 5.12
N ASP A 102 -16.00 -20.44 5.88
CA ASP A 102 -17.34 -20.15 6.40
C ASP A 102 -18.24 -19.39 5.40
N SER A 103 -17.67 -18.93 4.26
CA SER A 103 -18.38 -18.46 3.06
C SER A 103 -19.72 -17.73 3.28
N ASN A 104 -19.65 -16.53 3.87
CA ASN A 104 -20.54 -15.40 3.53
C ASN A 104 -19.65 -14.18 3.17
N LEU A 105 -18.74 -14.37 2.21
CA LEU A 105 -17.79 -13.35 1.72
C LEU A 105 -18.45 -12.32 0.79
N THR A 106 -19.61 -11.78 1.16
CA THR A 106 -20.20 -10.62 0.45
C THR A 106 -19.93 -9.28 1.11
N LEU A 107 -19.33 -9.20 2.30
CA LEU A 107 -19.18 -7.89 2.97
C LEU A 107 -17.75 -7.34 3.12
N ILE A 108 -16.70 -8.12 3.42
CA ILE A 108 -15.44 -7.48 3.87
C ILE A 108 -14.62 -6.85 2.72
N SER A 109 -14.66 -7.41 1.50
CA SER A 109 -13.98 -6.82 0.34
C SER A 109 -14.58 -5.46 -0.08
N HIS A 110 -15.87 -5.24 0.18
CA HIS A 110 -16.55 -4.01 -0.26
C HIS A 110 -16.19 -2.79 0.60
N TYR A 111 -15.76 -2.99 1.85
CA TYR A 111 -15.47 -1.88 2.78
C TYR A 111 -13.99 -1.49 2.83
N LEU A 112 -13.06 -2.35 2.41
CA LEU A 112 -11.62 -2.05 2.45
C LEU A 112 -11.09 -1.22 1.26
N PHE A 113 -11.86 -1.11 0.17
CA PHE A 113 -11.47 -0.35 -1.04
C PHE A 113 -12.41 0.82 -1.38
N ALA A 114 -13.30 1.21 -0.46
CA ALA A 114 -14.29 2.26 -0.69
C ALA A 114 -13.86 3.67 -0.22
N PHE A 115 -12.58 3.90 0.06
CA PHE A 115 -12.03 5.22 0.35
C PHE A 115 -10.73 5.46 -0.41
#